data_AF-A0A9Q1I714-F1
#
_entry.id   AF-A0A9Q1I714-F1
#
_cell.length_a   1.000
_cell.length_b   1.000
_cell.length_c   1.000
_cell.angle_alpha   90.00
_cell.angle_beta   90.00
_cell.angle_gamma   90.00
#
_symmetry.space_group_name_H-M   'P 1'
#
loop_
_entity.id
_entity.type
_entity.pdbx_description
1 polymer ?
#
loop_
_entity_poly.entity_id
_entity_poly.type
_entity_poly.pdbx_seq_one_letter_code
_entity_poly.pdbx_strand_id
1 'polypeptide(L)'
;MTADDDVEAYLQVFECAAQREEWPQADWAAILAPFLTGEAQQAYRDMDMADATDYLKLRRAILARYGFSLPARAQRYHEWSYDASQPARSQIAALTRLTKSWLAEGEGPPLLERVVLDRCTRALPREAKRDVAQVGPASVELLVGLLENHQVTQKMLQPERTKTPSRPVRCPAHVKHPPARPDPNRRGRPDAGRPRLEWRCYNCGEEGHLARNCP
;
A
#
# COMPACT_ATOMS: atom_id res chain seq x y z
N MET A 1 -18.09 -28.80 13.99
CA MET A 1 -16.92 -28.43 13.17
C MET A 1 -15.69 -29.07 13.79
N THR A 2 -14.87 -29.77 13.02
CA THR A 2 -13.53 -30.23 13.43
C THR A 2 -12.49 -29.15 13.13
N ALA A 3 -11.26 -29.31 13.63
CA ALA A 3 -10.19 -28.34 13.41
C ALA A 3 -9.72 -28.24 11.94
N ASP A 4 -10.10 -29.20 11.09
CA ASP A 4 -9.67 -29.32 9.69
C ASP A 4 -10.83 -29.10 8.69
N ASP A 5 -12.05 -28.81 9.19
CA ASP A 5 -13.19 -28.53 8.33
C ASP A 5 -13.01 -27.17 7.64
N ASP A 6 -13.35 -27.09 6.36
CA ASP A 6 -13.48 -25.81 5.64
C ASP A 6 -14.58 -24.96 6.29
N VAL A 7 -14.15 -23.95 7.05
CA VAL A 7 -15.04 -23.06 7.82
C VAL A 7 -16.03 -22.30 6.93
N GLU A 8 -15.64 -21.95 5.70
CA GLU A 8 -16.54 -21.26 4.76
C GLU A 8 -17.64 -22.22 4.30
N ALA A 9 -17.28 -23.47 3.98
CA ALA A 9 -18.24 -24.51 3.62
C ALA A 9 -19.17 -24.86 4.79
N TYR A 10 -18.65 -24.97 6.01
CA TYR A 10 -19.45 -25.25 7.21
C TYR A 10 -20.50 -24.16 7.46
N LEU A 11 -20.08 -22.88 7.43
CA LEU A 11 -21.00 -21.74 7.61
C LEU A 11 -22.05 -21.70 6.50
N GLN A 12 -21.67 -21.98 5.26
CA GLN A 12 -22.62 -22.04 4.15
C GLN A 12 -23.68 -23.14 4.35
N VAL A 13 -23.28 -24.33 4.81
CA VAL A 13 -24.22 -25.42 5.11
C VAL A 13 -25.17 -25.02 6.23
N PHE A 14 -24.66 -24.37 7.28
CA PHE A 14 -25.48 -23.82 8.36
C PHE A 14 -26.50 -22.79 7.83
N GLU A 15 -26.08 -21.85 6.99
CA GLU A 15 -26.97 -20.83 6.40
C GLU A 15 -28.07 -21.48 5.55
N CYS A 16 -27.73 -22.46 4.71
CA CYS A 16 -28.71 -23.20 3.92
C CYS A 16 -29.71 -23.94 4.81
N ALA A 17 -29.26 -24.56 5.90
CA ALA A 17 -30.15 -25.24 6.85
C ALA A 17 -31.06 -24.22 7.54
N ALA A 18 -30.51 -23.14 8.06
CA ALA A 18 -31.27 -22.10 8.75
C ALA A 18 -32.33 -21.45 7.87
N GLN A 19 -32.03 -21.23 6.58
CA GLN A 19 -32.98 -20.74 5.59
C GLN A 19 -34.08 -21.76 5.29
N ARG A 20 -33.72 -23.03 5.09
CA ARG A 20 -34.69 -24.10 4.79
C ARG A 20 -35.67 -24.33 5.95
N GLU A 21 -35.17 -24.24 7.17
CA GLU A 21 -35.97 -24.41 8.40
C GLU A 21 -36.59 -23.08 8.89
N GLU A 22 -36.45 -21.99 8.11
CA GLU A 22 -37.02 -20.66 8.38
C GLU A 22 -36.67 -20.09 9.77
N TRP A 23 -35.46 -20.36 10.27
CA TRP A 23 -35.02 -19.82 11.55
C TRP A 23 -34.89 -18.28 11.48
N PRO A 24 -35.39 -17.53 12.49
CA PRO A 24 -35.17 -16.10 12.56
C PRO A 24 -33.68 -15.77 12.59
N GLN A 25 -33.21 -14.86 11.73
CA GLN A 25 -31.78 -14.50 11.64
C GLN A 25 -31.21 -14.01 12.97
N ALA A 26 -32.05 -13.39 13.82
CA ALA A 26 -31.67 -12.95 15.16
C ALA A 26 -31.20 -14.10 16.06
N ASP A 27 -31.68 -15.33 15.84
CA ASP A 27 -31.35 -16.49 16.65
C ASP A 27 -30.14 -17.28 16.09
N TRP A 28 -29.73 -17.01 14.85
CA TRP A 28 -28.70 -17.80 14.16
C TRP A 28 -27.38 -17.81 14.93
N ALA A 29 -26.97 -16.70 15.52
CA ALA A 29 -25.74 -16.63 16.31
C ALA A 29 -25.82 -17.51 17.57
N ALA A 30 -26.95 -17.48 18.28
CA ALA A 30 -27.18 -18.29 19.47
C ALA A 30 -27.26 -19.79 19.13
N ILE A 31 -27.85 -20.14 17.99
CA ILE A 31 -27.90 -21.52 17.50
C ILE A 31 -26.51 -22.00 17.09
N LEU A 32 -25.70 -21.17 16.43
CA LEU A 32 -24.38 -21.54 15.94
C LEU A 32 -23.35 -21.70 17.08
N ALA A 33 -23.39 -20.82 18.10
CA ALA A 33 -22.36 -20.70 19.12
C ALA A 33 -21.96 -22.02 19.83
N PRO A 34 -22.89 -22.92 20.23
CA PRO A 34 -22.55 -24.19 20.86
C PRO A 34 -21.76 -25.16 19.95
N PHE A 35 -21.84 -24.99 18.63
CA PHE A 35 -21.18 -25.87 17.65
C PHE A 35 -19.82 -25.35 17.19
N LEU A 36 -19.43 -24.15 17.63
CA LEU A 36 -18.12 -23.57 17.35
C LEU A 36 -17.03 -24.26 18.19
N THR A 37 -15.92 -24.55 17.54
CA THR A 37 -14.74 -25.20 18.14
C THR A 37 -13.47 -24.50 17.67
N GLY A 38 -12.35 -24.72 18.38
CA GLY A 38 -11.04 -24.19 17.98
C GLY A 38 -11.03 -22.66 17.80
N GLU A 39 -10.43 -22.19 16.70
CA GLU A 39 -10.33 -20.77 16.37
C GLU A 39 -11.70 -20.08 16.21
N ALA A 40 -12.71 -20.80 15.72
CA ALA A 40 -14.06 -20.24 15.59
C ALA A 40 -14.69 -19.97 16.97
N GLN A 41 -14.45 -20.86 17.95
CA GLN A 41 -14.91 -20.65 19.32
C GLN A 41 -14.14 -19.48 19.98
N GLN A 42 -12.84 -19.37 19.72
CA GLN A 42 -12.05 -18.27 20.24
C GLN A 42 -12.48 -16.92 19.63
N ALA A 43 -12.85 -16.89 18.34
CA ALA A 43 -13.45 -15.71 17.72
C ALA A 43 -14.72 -15.25 18.45
N TYR A 44 -15.61 -16.17 18.79
CA TYR A 44 -16.83 -15.87 19.56
C TYR A 44 -16.51 -15.33 20.97
N ARG A 45 -15.53 -15.89 21.67
CA ARG A 45 -15.15 -15.46 23.03
C ARG A 45 -14.52 -14.08 23.10
N ASP A 46 -13.82 -13.68 22.04
CA ASP A 46 -13.12 -12.39 21.99
C ASP A 46 -14.04 -11.26 21.50
N MET A 47 -15.29 -11.56 21.16
CA MET A 47 -16.31 -10.57 20.79
C MET A 47 -17.07 -10.06 22.02
N ASP A 48 -17.52 -8.81 21.95
CA ASP A 48 -18.47 -8.27 22.92
C ASP A 48 -19.83 -8.97 22.80
N MET A 49 -20.54 -9.12 23.92
CA MET A 49 -21.85 -9.81 23.97
C MET A 49 -22.87 -9.26 22.96
N ALA A 50 -22.89 -7.95 22.73
CA ALA A 50 -23.80 -7.31 21.77
C ALA A 50 -23.47 -7.65 20.31
N ASP A 51 -22.18 -7.86 20.00
CA ASP A 51 -21.73 -8.24 18.67
C ASP A 51 -21.84 -9.75 18.47
N ALA A 52 -21.66 -10.55 19.52
CA ALA A 52 -21.75 -12.00 19.50
C ALA A 52 -23.17 -12.52 19.22
N THR A 53 -24.21 -11.69 19.47
CA THR A 53 -25.60 -12.00 19.11
C THR A 53 -25.96 -11.68 17.67
N ASP A 54 -25.15 -10.89 16.96
CA ASP A 54 -25.35 -10.57 15.55
C ASP A 54 -24.62 -11.61 14.68
N TYR A 55 -25.40 -12.43 13.97
CA TYR A 55 -24.85 -13.50 13.13
C TYR A 55 -23.85 -12.99 12.08
N LEU A 56 -24.13 -11.85 11.44
CA LEU A 56 -23.25 -11.32 10.39
C LEU A 56 -21.91 -10.86 10.97
N LYS A 57 -21.92 -10.26 12.16
CA LYS A 57 -20.69 -9.88 12.87
C LYS A 57 -19.92 -11.11 13.34
N LEU A 58 -20.59 -12.11 13.90
CA LEU A 58 -19.99 -13.36 14.34
C LEU A 58 -19.35 -14.12 13.17
N ARG A 59 -20.09 -14.28 12.07
CA ARG A 59 -19.60 -14.89 10.83
C ARG A 59 -18.33 -14.20 10.33
N ARG A 60 -18.35 -12.87 10.28
CA ARG A 60 -17.19 -12.06 9.87
C ARG A 60 -15.99 -12.27 10.79
N ALA A 61 -16.19 -12.30 12.10
CA ALA A 61 -15.13 -12.51 13.09
C ALA A 61 -14.51 -13.90 12.94
N ILE A 62 -15.33 -14.94 12.77
CA ILE A 62 -14.87 -16.31 12.51
C ILE A 62 -14.07 -16.35 11.21
N LEU A 63 -14.62 -15.88 10.09
CA LEU A 63 -13.92 -15.89 8.80
C LEU A 63 -12.59 -15.12 8.84
N ALA A 64 -12.54 -13.99 9.56
CA ALA A 64 -11.32 -13.21 9.73
C ALA A 64 -10.20 -14.03 10.42
N ARG A 65 -10.52 -14.83 11.44
CA ARG A 65 -9.54 -15.69 12.13
C ARG A 65 -8.91 -16.75 11.23
N TYR A 66 -9.70 -17.28 10.30
CA TYR A 66 -9.22 -18.26 9.33
C TYR A 66 -8.62 -17.60 8.08
N GLY A 67 -8.42 -16.27 8.08
CA GLY A 67 -7.80 -15.54 6.97
C GLY A 67 -8.72 -15.36 5.76
N PHE A 68 -10.04 -15.45 5.94
CA PHE A 68 -11.06 -15.23 4.91
C PHE A 68 -11.74 -13.87 5.02
N SER A 69 -11.06 -12.85 5.56
CA SER A 69 -11.55 -11.47 5.55
C SER A 69 -11.72 -10.93 4.12
N LEU A 70 -12.56 -9.89 3.94
CA LEU A 70 -12.75 -9.27 2.62
C LEU A 70 -11.43 -8.82 1.96
N PRO A 71 -10.50 -8.13 2.67
CA PRO A 71 -9.20 -7.79 2.09
C PRO A 71 -8.35 -9.01 1.73
N ALA A 72 -8.38 -10.07 2.54
CA ALA A 72 -7.63 -11.30 2.25
C ALA A 72 -8.17 -12.02 1.01
N ARG A 73 -9.50 -12.10 0.84
CA ARG A 73 -10.13 -12.65 -0.37
C ARG A 73 -9.80 -11.83 -1.62
N ALA A 74 -9.85 -10.49 -1.52
CA ALA A 74 -9.42 -9.60 -2.59
C ALA A 74 -7.97 -9.88 -2.98
N GLN A 75 -7.07 -9.99 -2.00
CA GLN A 75 -5.67 -10.25 -2.25
C GLN A 75 -5.45 -11.59 -2.95
N ARG A 76 -6.07 -12.67 -2.48
CA ARG A 76 -6.01 -13.99 -3.12
C ARG A 76 -6.53 -13.96 -4.56
N TYR A 77 -7.56 -13.16 -4.85
CA TYR A 77 -8.09 -13.01 -6.20
C TYR A 77 -7.07 -12.40 -7.15
N HIS A 78 -6.37 -11.34 -6.71
CA HIS A 78 -5.35 -10.66 -7.53
C HIS A 78 -4.02 -11.42 -7.63
N GLU A 79 -3.68 -12.22 -6.62
CA GLU A 79 -2.50 -13.10 -6.63
C GLU A 79 -2.75 -14.42 -7.39
N TRP A 80 -4.01 -14.71 -7.72
CA TRP A 80 -4.36 -15.91 -8.45
C TRP A 80 -3.62 -15.97 -9.79
N SER A 81 -3.07 -17.14 -10.09
CA SER A 81 -2.41 -17.43 -11.37
C SER A 81 -2.82 -18.81 -11.86
N TYR A 82 -2.77 -19.01 -13.17
CA TYR A 82 -3.12 -20.29 -13.80
C TYR A 82 -1.96 -21.27 -13.73
N ASP A 83 -2.21 -22.48 -13.24
CA ASP A 83 -1.25 -23.58 -13.16
C ASP A 83 -1.55 -24.61 -14.27
N ALA A 84 -0.65 -24.73 -15.24
CA ALA A 84 -0.82 -25.68 -16.34
C ALA A 84 -0.77 -27.16 -15.92
N SER A 85 -0.30 -27.48 -14.71
CA SER A 85 -0.24 -28.84 -14.18
C SER A 85 -1.56 -29.33 -13.57
N GLN A 86 -2.51 -28.42 -13.31
CA GLN A 86 -3.78 -28.73 -12.65
C GLN A 86 -4.96 -28.74 -13.64
N PRO A 87 -6.02 -29.53 -13.39
CA PRO A 87 -7.21 -29.52 -14.24
C PRO A 87 -7.86 -28.12 -14.32
N ALA A 88 -8.03 -27.59 -15.54
CA ALA A 88 -8.59 -26.26 -15.77
C ALA A 88 -9.97 -26.07 -15.10
N ARG A 89 -10.85 -27.08 -15.15
CA ARG A 89 -12.17 -27.01 -14.49
C ARG A 89 -12.06 -26.74 -12.99
N SER A 90 -11.14 -27.41 -12.29
CA SER A 90 -10.98 -27.25 -10.85
C SER A 90 -10.47 -25.84 -10.50
N GLN A 91 -9.51 -25.34 -11.28
CA GLN A 91 -8.94 -24.01 -11.09
C GLN A 91 -9.97 -22.90 -11.35
N ILE A 92 -10.69 -22.97 -12.46
CA ILE A 92 -11.73 -21.97 -12.80
C ILE A 92 -12.89 -22.04 -11.81
N ALA A 93 -13.28 -23.24 -11.35
CA ALA A 93 -14.30 -23.37 -10.31
C ALA A 93 -13.84 -22.75 -8.98
N ALA A 94 -12.58 -22.94 -8.58
CA ALA A 94 -12.02 -22.32 -7.38
C ALA A 94 -11.95 -20.79 -7.49
N LEU A 95 -11.46 -20.25 -8.62
CA LEU A 95 -11.46 -18.81 -8.88
C LEU A 95 -12.87 -18.22 -8.86
N THR A 96 -13.85 -18.94 -9.43
CA THR A 96 -15.25 -18.52 -9.42
C THR A 96 -15.80 -18.44 -8.00
N ARG A 97 -15.53 -19.45 -7.15
CA ARG A 97 -15.95 -19.42 -5.74
C ARG A 97 -15.31 -18.26 -4.99
N LEU A 98 -14.01 -18.06 -5.15
CA LEU A 98 -13.27 -16.95 -4.53
C LEU A 98 -13.82 -15.58 -4.96
N THR A 99 -14.13 -15.42 -6.26
CA THR A 99 -14.69 -14.17 -6.79
C THR A 99 -16.09 -13.92 -6.22
N LYS A 100 -16.93 -14.95 -6.17
CA LYS A 100 -18.27 -14.86 -5.56
C LYS A 100 -18.19 -14.50 -4.09
N SER A 101 -17.32 -15.14 -3.31
CA SER A 101 -17.18 -14.86 -1.89
C SER A 101 -16.56 -13.48 -1.63
N TRP A 102 -15.68 -13.00 -2.50
CA TRP A 102 -15.19 -11.62 -2.44
C TRP A 102 -16.26 -10.57 -2.81
N LEU A 103 -17.15 -10.86 -3.76
CA LEU A 103 -18.13 -9.90 -4.28
C LEU A 103 -19.55 -10.05 -3.71
N ALA A 104 -19.81 -11.05 -2.86
CA ALA A 104 -21.13 -11.29 -2.29
C ALA A 104 -21.69 -10.07 -1.53
N GLU A 105 -22.97 -9.78 -1.75
CA GLU A 105 -23.70 -8.74 -1.02
C GLU A 105 -24.13 -9.27 0.35
N GLY A 106 -24.00 -8.46 1.40
CA GLY A 106 -24.34 -8.83 2.79
C GLY A 106 -23.17 -8.72 3.77
N GLU A 107 -21.92 -8.84 3.29
CA GLU A 107 -20.72 -8.63 4.11
C GLU A 107 -19.97 -7.38 3.66
N GLY A 108 -20.07 -6.28 4.41
CA GLY A 108 -19.28 -5.06 4.16
C GLY A 108 -19.88 -4.10 3.12
N PRO A 109 -19.06 -3.27 2.46
CA PRO A 109 -19.54 -2.22 1.56
C PRO A 109 -20.27 -2.81 0.33
N PRO A 110 -21.17 -2.05 -0.32
CA PRO A 110 -21.79 -2.46 -1.59
C PRO A 110 -20.78 -2.90 -2.64
N LEU A 111 -21.20 -3.74 -3.60
CA LEU A 111 -20.30 -4.32 -4.61
C LEU A 111 -19.48 -3.25 -5.35
N LEU A 112 -20.15 -2.18 -5.81
CA LEU A 112 -19.47 -1.09 -6.50
C LEU A 112 -18.40 -0.44 -5.63
N GLU A 113 -18.74 -0.11 -4.39
CA GLU A 113 -17.80 0.50 -3.45
C GLU A 113 -16.62 -0.43 -3.17
N ARG A 114 -16.86 -1.73 -2.99
CA ARG A 114 -15.80 -2.72 -2.76
C ARG A 114 -14.77 -2.76 -3.89
N VAL A 115 -15.25 -2.78 -5.13
CA VAL A 115 -14.39 -2.78 -6.33
C VAL A 115 -13.62 -1.46 -6.44
N VAL A 116 -14.28 -0.33 -6.17
CA VAL A 116 -13.63 1.00 -6.20
C VAL A 116 -12.57 1.11 -5.10
N LEU A 117 -12.90 0.73 -3.86
CA LEU A 117 -11.99 0.74 -2.71
C LEU A 117 -10.75 -0.12 -2.98
N ASP A 118 -10.92 -1.37 -3.45
CA ASP A 118 -9.80 -2.26 -3.77
C ASP A 118 -8.95 -1.71 -4.93
N ARG A 119 -9.58 -1.21 -6.00
CA ARG A 119 -8.86 -0.63 -7.14
C ARG A 119 -8.06 0.60 -6.73
N CYS A 120 -8.66 1.53 -6.00
CA CYS A 120 -8.02 2.75 -5.54
C CYS A 120 -6.87 2.42 -4.59
N THR A 121 -7.11 1.62 -3.54
CA THR A 121 -6.08 1.26 -2.56
C THR A 121 -4.84 0.65 -3.20
N ARG A 122 -5.00 -0.21 -4.21
CA ARG A 122 -3.86 -0.82 -4.94
C ARG A 122 -3.04 0.21 -5.72
N ALA A 123 -3.70 1.20 -6.33
CA ALA A 123 -3.07 2.25 -7.13
C ALA A 123 -2.32 3.31 -6.30
N LEU A 124 -2.56 3.38 -4.99
CA LEU A 124 -1.93 4.38 -4.12
C LEU A 124 -0.42 4.17 -3.94
N PRO A 125 0.35 5.27 -3.79
CA PRO A 125 1.73 5.22 -3.35
C PRO A 125 1.84 4.66 -1.93
N ARG A 126 3.03 4.20 -1.54
CA ARG A 126 3.27 3.46 -0.28
C ARG A 126 2.79 4.21 0.96
N GLU A 127 3.00 5.52 1.03
CA GLU A 127 2.62 6.33 2.20
C GLU A 127 1.10 6.42 2.35
N ALA A 128 0.40 6.87 1.31
CA ALA A 128 -1.06 6.93 1.30
C ALA A 128 -1.69 5.54 1.52
N LYS A 129 -1.10 4.48 0.95
CA LYS A 129 -1.56 3.10 1.15
C LYS A 129 -1.48 2.67 2.62
N ARG A 130 -0.43 3.05 3.35
CA ARG A 130 -0.29 2.75 4.78
C ARG A 130 -1.38 3.44 5.59
N ASP A 131 -1.61 4.73 5.32
CA ASP A 131 -2.58 5.52 6.07
C ASP A 131 -4.02 5.00 5.84
N VAL A 132 -4.33 4.62 4.59
CA VAL A 132 -5.60 3.97 4.24
C VAL A 132 -5.73 2.56 4.85
N ALA A 133 -4.66 1.76 4.84
CA ALA A 133 -4.67 0.40 5.38
C ALA A 133 -4.84 0.36 6.90
N GLN A 134 -4.35 1.38 7.62
CA GLN A 134 -4.54 1.50 9.08
C GLN A 134 -6.00 1.68 9.45
N VAL A 135 -6.78 2.40 8.63
CA VAL A 135 -8.19 2.68 8.91
C VAL A 135 -9.12 1.62 8.31
N GLY A 136 -8.79 1.09 7.13
CA GLY A 136 -9.62 0.10 6.44
C GLY A 136 -11.01 0.66 6.06
N PRO A 137 -11.09 1.64 5.13
CA PRO A 137 -12.32 2.36 4.86
C PRO A 137 -13.45 1.42 4.38
N ALA A 138 -14.61 1.54 5.02
CA ALA A 138 -15.83 0.81 4.66
C ALA A 138 -16.72 1.57 3.68
N SER A 139 -16.29 2.73 3.18
CA SER A 139 -16.98 3.47 2.14
C SER A 139 -16.04 4.29 1.28
N VAL A 140 -16.46 4.60 0.05
CA VAL A 140 -15.70 5.45 -0.88
C VAL A 140 -15.52 6.86 -0.29
N GLU A 141 -16.54 7.41 0.36
CA GLU A 141 -16.46 8.71 1.04
C GLU A 141 -15.37 8.73 2.13
N LEU A 142 -15.30 7.68 2.95
CA LEU A 142 -14.26 7.58 3.97
C LEU A 142 -12.86 7.47 3.33
N LEU A 143 -12.72 6.75 2.22
CA LEU A 143 -11.47 6.71 1.47
C LEU A 143 -11.07 8.09 0.95
N VAL A 144 -12.00 8.85 0.37
CA VAL A 144 -11.74 10.21 -0.13
C VAL A 144 -11.25 11.10 1.01
N GLY A 145 -11.96 11.13 2.14
CA GLY A 145 -11.54 11.92 3.30
C GLY A 145 -10.15 11.56 3.83
N LEU A 146 -9.80 10.27 3.85
CA LEU A 146 -8.45 9.82 4.23
C LEU A 146 -7.38 10.33 3.26
N LEU A 147 -7.65 10.32 1.96
CA LEU A 147 -6.72 10.79 0.95
C LEU A 147 -6.56 12.32 0.97
N GLU A 148 -7.63 13.06 1.22
CA GLU A 148 -7.58 14.51 1.42
C GLU A 148 -6.76 14.87 2.67
N ASN A 149 -7.00 14.18 3.79
CA ASN A 149 -6.21 14.35 5.01
C ASN A 149 -4.72 14.04 4.78
N HIS A 150 -4.41 12.97 4.04
CA HIS A 150 -3.05 12.65 3.66
C HIS A 150 -2.39 13.78 2.84
N GLN A 151 -3.10 14.36 1.87
CA GLN A 151 -2.59 15.49 1.08
C GLN A 151 -2.32 16.74 1.93
N VAL A 152 -3.23 17.07 2.86
CA VAL A 152 -3.04 18.19 3.80
C VAL A 152 -1.80 17.95 4.66
N THR A 153 -1.67 16.74 5.22
CA THR A 153 -0.53 16.34 6.05
C THR A 153 0.78 16.43 5.27
N GLN A 154 0.81 15.94 4.03
CA GLN A 154 1.99 16.07 3.18
C GLN A 154 2.37 17.52 2.90
N LYS A 155 1.41 18.43 2.70
CA LYS A 155 1.69 19.87 2.53
C LYS A 155 2.25 20.51 3.80
N MET A 156 1.78 20.11 4.98
CA MET A 156 2.30 20.60 6.27
C MET A 156 3.73 20.12 6.55
N LEU A 157 4.05 18.90 6.10
CA LEU A 157 5.39 18.32 6.23
C LEU A 157 6.39 18.82 5.19
N GLN A 158 5.92 19.49 4.13
CA GLN A 158 6.84 20.11 3.18
C GLN A 158 7.60 21.24 3.88
N PRO A 159 8.94 21.23 3.85
CA PRO A 159 9.72 22.32 4.41
C PRO A 159 9.34 23.60 3.67
N GLU A 160 8.98 24.64 4.44
CA GLU A 160 8.80 26.01 3.94
C GLU A 160 9.99 26.31 3.02
N ARG A 161 9.73 26.42 1.71
CA ARG A 161 10.72 26.93 0.76
C ARG A 161 11.00 28.36 1.18
N THR A 162 12.00 28.57 2.04
CA THR A 162 12.61 29.89 2.22
C THR A 162 13.00 30.33 0.81
N LYS A 163 12.27 31.32 0.30
CA LYS A 163 12.58 31.99 -0.96
C LYS A 163 14.00 32.50 -0.83
N THR A 164 14.98 31.73 -1.31
CA THR A 164 16.32 32.26 -1.54
C THR A 164 16.14 33.35 -2.58
N PRO A 165 16.53 34.61 -2.29
CA PRO A 165 16.40 35.68 -3.26
C PRO A 165 17.25 35.31 -4.46
N SER A 166 16.62 35.29 -5.62
CA SER A 166 17.23 35.05 -6.92
C SER A 166 18.42 36.00 -7.09
N ARG A 167 19.64 35.47 -7.21
CA ARG A 167 20.79 36.25 -7.65
C ARG A 167 20.67 36.57 -9.15
N PRO A 168 21.21 37.71 -9.59
CA PRO A 168 20.63 38.49 -10.66
C PRO A 168 20.94 37.93 -12.04
N VAL A 169 20.00 38.21 -12.94
CA VAL A 169 20.09 38.10 -14.40
C VAL A 169 21.48 38.52 -14.89
N ARG A 170 22.21 37.59 -15.54
CA ARG A 170 23.37 37.96 -16.36
C ARG A 170 22.88 38.38 -17.74
N CYS A 171 22.98 39.67 -18.03
CA CYS A 171 22.91 40.20 -19.39
C CYS A 171 24.07 39.65 -20.24
N PRO A 172 23.89 39.50 -21.58
CA PRO A 172 24.86 38.84 -22.44
C PRO A 172 25.91 39.80 -23.03
N ALA A 173 26.97 39.17 -23.56
CA ALA A 173 27.99 39.68 -24.48
C ALA A 173 29.24 40.37 -23.87
N HIS A 174 30.35 39.62 -23.86
CA HIS A 174 31.66 40.17 -24.20
C HIS A 174 32.28 39.27 -25.28
N VAL A 175 32.52 39.88 -26.44
CA VAL A 175 33.17 39.31 -27.61
C VAL A 175 34.58 38.87 -27.22
N LYS A 176 34.93 37.62 -27.49
CA LYS A 176 36.30 37.11 -27.30
C LYS A 176 37.18 37.68 -28.41
N HIS A 177 38.11 38.58 -28.07
CA HIS A 177 39.30 38.78 -28.90
C HIS A 177 40.22 37.56 -28.81
N PRO A 178 40.91 37.16 -29.89
CA PRO A 178 41.88 36.07 -29.86
C PRO A 178 43.17 36.49 -29.12
N PRO A 179 43.90 35.55 -28.48
CA PRO A 179 45.10 35.90 -27.74
C PRO A 179 46.26 36.24 -28.67
N ALA A 180 46.97 37.32 -28.37
CA ALA A 180 48.25 37.66 -28.97
C ALA A 180 49.33 36.64 -28.52
N ARG A 181 50.27 36.33 -29.42
CA ARG A 181 51.39 35.41 -29.19
C ARG A 181 52.35 35.97 -28.11
N PRO A 182 53.01 35.12 -27.30
CA PRO A 182 53.93 35.60 -26.26
C PRO A 182 55.30 35.98 -26.83
N ASP A 183 55.81 37.12 -26.36
CA ASP A 183 57.14 37.68 -26.65
C ASP A 183 58.21 36.94 -25.81
N PRO A 184 59.35 36.48 -26.37
CA PRO A 184 60.27 35.58 -25.68
C PRO A 184 61.20 36.24 -24.66
N ASN A 185 61.07 37.54 -24.35
CA ASN A 185 62.13 38.25 -23.65
C ASN A 185 61.66 39.12 -22.47
N ARG A 186 61.28 38.49 -21.35
CA ARG A 186 61.34 39.15 -20.03
C ARG A 186 61.86 38.23 -18.94
N ARG A 187 63.04 38.58 -18.42
CA ARG A 187 63.69 38.00 -17.24
C ARG A 187 63.14 38.64 -15.97
N GLY A 188 62.81 37.81 -14.98
CA GLY A 188 62.96 38.10 -13.55
C GLY A 188 61.86 38.88 -12.81
N ARG A 189 61.02 38.18 -12.04
CA ARG A 189 60.67 38.53 -10.64
C ARG A 189 59.98 37.35 -9.94
N PRO A 190 60.33 37.00 -8.69
CA PRO A 190 59.58 36.01 -7.94
C PRO A 190 58.34 36.69 -7.33
N ASP A 191 57.15 36.28 -7.75
CA ASP A 191 55.92 36.76 -7.12
C ASP A 191 55.54 35.83 -5.96
N ALA A 192 55.27 36.48 -4.84
CA ALA A 192 55.12 35.91 -3.52
C ALA A 192 53.81 35.12 -3.39
N GLY A 193 53.83 34.20 -2.42
CA GLY A 193 52.81 33.21 -2.14
C GLY A 193 51.37 33.69 -2.20
N ARG A 194 50.57 33.01 -3.03
CA ARG A 194 49.16 32.76 -2.73
C ARG A 194 49.05 31.33 -2.20
N PRO A 195 48.38 31.09 -1.06
CA PRO A 195 48.16 29.74 -0.58
C PRO A 195 47.28 29.02 -1.61
N ARG A 196 47.85 28.01 -2.28
CA ARG A 196 47.07 27.06 -3.08
C ARG A 196 46.16 26.33 -2.10
N LEU A 197 44.85 26.57 -2.17
CA LEU A 197 43.90 25.63 -1.58
C LEU A 197 44.16 24.29 -2.25
N GLU A 198 44.67 23.31 -1.49
CA GLU A 198 44.84 21.92 -1.90
C GLU A 198 43.47 21.38 -2.30
N TRP A 199 43.21 21.37 -3.60
CA TRP A 199 42.00 20.82 -4.16
C TRP A 199 42.36 19.46 -4.77
N ARG A 200 41.81 18.41 -4.16
CA ARG A 200 41.99 17.02 -4.58
C ARG A 200 40.81 16.58 -5.44
N CYS A 201 41.06 15.72 -6.41
CA CYS A 201 40.03 15.11 -7.22
C CYS A 201 39.12 14.23 -6.33
N TYR A 202 37.81 14.48 -6.37
CA TYR A 202 36.83 13.70 -5.59
C TYR A 202 36.68 12.24 -6.06
N ASN A 203 37.27 11.85 -7.18
CA ASN A 203 37.19 10.49 -7.73
C ASN A 203 38.42 9.63 -7.38
N CYS A 204 39.63 10.18 -7.49
CA CYS A 204 40.89 9.44 -7.26
C CYS A 204 41.77 9.99 -6.14
N GLY A 205 41.42 11.14 -5.55
CA GLY A 205 42.18 11.76 -4.46
C GLY A 205 43.45 12.51 -4.89
N GLU A 206 43.85 12.42 -6.16
CA GLU A 206 45.02 13.10 -6.71
C GLU A 206 44.78 14.61 -6.91
N GLU A 207 45.83 15.41 -6.73
CA GLU A 207 45.77 16.88 -6.87
C GLU A 207 45.85 17.34 -8.33
N GLY A 208 45.30 18.52 -8.62
CA GLY A 208 45.51 19.19 -9.91
C GLY A 208 44.43 18.94 -10.98
N HIS A 209 43.39 18.16 -10.71
CA HIS A 209 42.23 18.00 -11.61
C HIS A 209 40.90 17.81 -10.84
N LEU A 210 39.76 18.16 -11.48
CA LEU A 210 38.42 17.90 -10.92
C LEU A 210 37.99 16.51 -11.36
N ALA A 211 37.07 15.87 -10.62
CA ALA A 211 36.51 14.55 -10.95
C ALA A 211 36.05 14.40 -12.41
N ARG A 212 35.55 15.48 -13.03
CA ARG A 212 35.15 15.50 -14.45
C ARG A 212 36.30 15.35 -15.46
N ASN A 213 37.54 15.55 -15.02
CA ASN A 213 38.76 15.48 -15.82
C ASN A 213 39.71 14.39 -15.28
N CYS A 214 39.19 13.38 -14.58
CA CYS A 214 39.96 12.24 -14.09
C CYS A 214 40.32 11.32 -15.28
N PRO A 215 41.60 11.01 -15.52
CA PRO A 215 42.04 10.12 -16.60
C PRO A 215 41.60 8.67 -16.38
#